data_AF-A0A430V616-F1
#
_entry.id   AF-A0A430V616-F1
#
_cell.length_a   1.000
_cell.length_b   1.000
_cell.length_c   1.000
_cell.angle_alpha   90.00
_cell.angle_beta   90.00
_cell.angle_gamma   90.00
#
_symmetry.space_group_name_H-M   'P 1'
#
loop_
_entity.id
_entity.type
_entity.pdbx_description
1 polymer ?
#
loop_
_entity_poly.entity_id
_entity_poly.type
_entity_poly.pdbx_seq_one_letter_code
_entity_poly.pdbx_strand_id
1 'polypeptide(L)'
;MNAKAILQMAERLAQKGDTGALKLLVRQASLPLLAEAMLGWTIGRKAQPFLEKVIPLEVLQELQARPALGNHVNVDLAEDTAISFPWSEERMEKALSRLAYEPWSYDRIHHLAYRYLPLGVVFFYNGLHSGAAGVLKREGQLQAEEVDLGPLYEAGLRIEWRRKGLFNREEVPHAVLGSLAKPIPEVNHALLLALGEVLHRHGICL
;
A
#
# COMPACT_ATOMS: atom_id res chain seq x y z
N MET A 1 -14.81 -7.16 -1.22
CA MET A 1 -14.34 -6.70 0.11
C MET A 1 -15.23 -5.55 0.59
N ASN A 2 -15.63 -5.51 1.87
CA ASN A 2 -16.41 -4.40 2.43
C ASN A 2 -15.47 -3.37 3.07
N ALA A 3 -15.02 -2.39 2.28
CA ALA A 3 -14.10 -1.34 2.74
C ALA A 3 -14.66 -0.53 3.91
N LYS A 4 -15.96 -0.21 3.89
CA LYS A 4 -16.61 0.57 4.94
C LYS A 4 -16.51 -0.10 6.32
N ALA A 5 -16.70 -1.41 6.39
CA ALA A 5 -16.56 -2.16 7.64
C ALA A 5 -15.13 -2.12 8.19
N ILE A 6 -14.13 -2.20 7.31
CA ILE A 6 -12.70 -2.09 7.67
C ILE A 6 -12.39 -0.68 8.19
N LEU A 7 -12.82 0.37 7.50
CA LEU A 7 -12.60 1.76 7.93
C LEU A 7 -13.29 2.08 9.25
N GLN A 8 -14.52 1.60 9.45
CA GLN A 8 -15.20 1.73 10.74
C GLN A 8 -14.47 1.00 11.87
N MET A 9 -13.84 -0.14 11.58
CA MET A 9 -13.00 -0.84 12.55
C MET A 9 -11.74 -0.04 12.86
N ALA A 10 -11.07 0.50 11.84
CA ALA A 10 -9.90 1.35 12.00
C ALA A 10 -10.19 2.56 12.88
N GLU A 11 -11.30 3.27 12.63
CA GLU A 11 -11.73 4.40 13.48
C GLU A 11 -11.88 4.02 14.95
N ARG A 12 -12.52 2.89 15.25
CA ARG A 12 -12.70 2.42 16.64
C ARG A 12 -11.37 2.04 17.31
N LEU A 13 -10.42 1.49 16.55
CA LEU A 13 -9.10 1.14 17.07
C LEU A 13 -8.22 2.38 17.26
N ALA A 14 -8.29 3.33 16.33
CA ALA A 14 -7.59 4.61 16.40
C ALA A 14 -8.05 5.46 17.59
N GLN A 15 -9.35 5.54 17.86
CA GLN A 15 -9.90 6.19 19.05
C GLN A 15 -9.39 5.59 20.37
N LYS A 16 -9.00 4.32 20.37
CA LYS A 16 -8.43 3.63 21.54
C LYS A 16 -6.91 3.77 21.62
N GLY A 17 -6.25 4.30 20.59
CA GLY A 17 -4.80 4.32 20.48
C GLY A 17 -4.16 2.93 20.34
N ASP A 18 -4.92 1.92 19.90
CA ASP A 18 -4.44 0.53 19.81
C ASP A 18 -3.61 0.31 18.54
N THR A 19 -2.36 0.78 18.58
CA THR A 19 -1.42 0.73 17.45
C THR A 19 -1.08 -0.70 17.03
N GLY A 20 -1.04 -1.65 17.96
CA GLY A 20 -0.83 -3.07 17.66
C GLY A 20 -1.97 -3.66 16.83
N ALA A 21 -3.21 -3.43 17.23
CA ALA A 21 -4.37 -3.87 16.46
C ALA A 21 -4.48 -3.16 15.10
N LEU A 22 -4.13 -1.86 15.03
CA LEU A 22 -4.09 -1.12 13.77
C LEU A 22 -3.06 -1.68 12.79
N LYS A 23 -1.85 -2.04 13.25
CA LYS A 23 -0.84 -2.73 12.42
C LYS A 23 -1.39 -4.02 11.82
N LEU A 24 -2.07 -4.83 12.63
CA LEU A 24 -2.69 -6.07 12.16
C LEU A 24 -3.83 -5.80 11.18
N LEU A 25 -4.66 -4.78 11.41
CA LEU A 25 -5.74 -4.40 10.50
C LEU A 25 -5.20 -3.90 9.15
N VAL A 26 -4.14 -3.09 9.15
CA VAL A 26 -3.47 -2.65 7.92
C VAL A 26 -2.91 -3.86 7.17
N ARG A 27 -2.20 -4.77 7.86
CA ARG A 27 -1.71 -6.03 7.27
C ARG A 27 -2.85 -6.85 6.64
N GLN A 28 -3.97 -6.99 7.36
CA GLN A 28 -5.18 -7.67 6.87
C GLN A 28 -5.75 -6.99 5.61
N ALA A 29 -5.85 -5.66 5.62
CA ALA A 29 -6.35 -4.88 4.50
C ALA A 29 -5.43 -4.91 3.27
N SER A 30 -4.13 -5.14 3.47
CA SER A 30 -3.15 -5.31 2.39
C SER A 30 -3.18 -6.69 1.72
N LEU A 31 -3.78 -7.72 2.34
CA LEU A 31 -3.78 -9.09 1.81
C LEU A 31 -4.32 -9.21 0.36
N PRO A 32 -5.43 -8.55 -0.03
CA PRO A 32 -5.91 -8.59 -1.40
C PRO A 32 -4.91 -8.00 -2.40
N LEU A 33 -4.28 -6.86 -2.05
CA LEU A 33 -3.25 -6.25 -2.89
C LEU A 33 -2.01 -7.15 -2.98
N LEU A 34 -1.61 -7.77 -1.87
CA LEU A 34 -0.49 -8.71 -1.85
C LEU A 34 -0.77 -9.91 -2.76
N ALA A 35 -1.98 -10.48 -2.73
CA ALA A 35 -2.37 -11.56 -3.62
C ALA A 35 -2.33 -11.12 -5.10
N GLU A 36 -2.88 -9.95 -5.41
CA GLU A 36 -2.81 -9.36 -6.76
C GLU A 36 -1.38 -9.10 -7.22
N ALA A 37 -0.52 -8.64 -6.32
CA ALA A 37 0.89 -8.36 -6.58
C ALA A 37 1.67 -9.66 -6.89
N MET A 38 1.49 -10.69 -6.07
CA MET A 38 2.21 -11.96 -6.17
C MET A 38 1.82 -12.78 -7.39
N LEU A 39 0.57 -12.65 -7.86
CA LEU A 39 0.02 -13.46 -8.95
C LEU A 39 -0.18 -12.67 -10.25
N GLY A 40 0.01 -11.35 -10.25
CA GLY A 40 -0.27 -10.51 -11.42
C GLY A 40 0.45 -10.93 -12.71
N TRP A 41 1.67 -11.46 -12.59
CA TRP A 41 2.45 -11.96 -13.73
C TRP A 41 1.74 -13.08 -14.51
N THR A 42 0.90 -13.89 -13.84
CA THR A 42 0.16 -15.01 -14.48
C THR A 42 -0.85 -14.57 -15.54
N ILE A 43 -1.28 -13.31 -15.46
CA ILE A 43 -2.26 -12.71 -16.37
C ILE A 43 -1.66 -11.54 -17.15
N GLY A 44 -0.32 -11.48 -17.23
CA GLY A 44 0.40 -10.43 -17.93
C GLY A 44 0.22 -9.03 -17.33
N ARG A 45 -0.28 -8.91 -16.09
CA ARG A 45 -0.33 -7.61 -15.41
C ARG A 45 1.10 -7.16 -15.12
N LYS A 46 1.39 -5.93 -15.52
CA LYS A 46 2.62 -5.22 -15.14
C LYS A 46 2.57 -4.84 -13.65
N ALA A 47 3.69 -4.33 -13.13
CA ALA A 47 3.75 -3.78 -11.78
C ALA A 47 2.60 -2.79 -11.54
N GLN A 48 1.96 -2.91 -10.37
CA GLN A 48 0.89 -2.00 -9.97
C GLN A 48 1.48 -0.64 -9.57
N PRO A 49 0.68 0.44 -9.67
CA PRO A 49 1.11 1.78 -9.26
C PRO A 49 1.38 1.88 -7.76
N PHE A 50 2.22 2.84 -7.37
CA PHE A 50 2.36 3.25 -5.98
C PHE A 50 1.10 3.93 -5.43
N LEU A 51 1.01 4.08 -4.10
CA LEU A 51 -0.19 4.64 -3.45
C LEU A 51 -0.53 6.05 -3.93
N GLU A 52 0.46 6.93 -4.05
CA GLU A 52 0.24 8.30 -4.53
C GLU A 52 -0.09 8.36 -6.03
N LYS A 53 0.24 7.31 -6.79
CA LYS A 53 0.03 7.26 -8.25
C LYS A 53 -1.37 6.85 -8.65
N VAL A 54 -2.16 6.27 -7.74
CA VAL A 54 -3.58 5.96 -8.00
C VAL A 54 -4.51 7.15 -7.79
N ILE A 55 -3.99 8.26 -7.25
CA ILE A 55 -4.77 9.48 -7.07
C ILE A 55 -4.96 10.13 -8.46
N PRO A 56 -6.21 10.41 -8.89
CA PRO A 56 -6.49 11.00 -10.19
C PRO A 56 -5.79 12.35 -10.37
N LEU A 57 -5.27 12.59 -11.58
CA LEU A 57 -4.47 13.77 -11.89
C LEU A 57 -5.21 15.07 -11.59
N GLU A 58 -6.52 15.14 -11.86
CA GLU A 58 -7.32 16.33 -11.58
C GLU A 58 -7.40 16.63 -10.08
N VAL A 59 -7.43 15.60 -9.23
CA VAL A 59 -7.40 15.78 -7.77
C VAL A 59 -6.01 16.22 -7.32
N LEU A 60 -4.94 15.63 -7.86
CA LEU A 60 -3.57 16.04 -7.56
C LEU A 60 -3.28 17.49 -7.95
N GLN A 61 -3.81 17.95 -9.08
CA GLN A 61 -3.67 19.34 -9.53
C GLN A 61 -4.37 20.32 -8.57
N GLU A 62 -5.56 19.98 -8.09
CA GLU A 62 -6.32 20.81 -7.17
C GLU A 62 -5.74 20.80 -5.74
N LEU A 63 -5.22 19.66 -5.27
CA LEU A 63 -4.57 19.54 -3.95
C LEU A 63 -3.38 20.50 -3.78
N GLN A 64 -2.63 20.75 -4.88
CA GLN A 64 -1.37 21.49 -4.87
C GLN A 64 -0.34 20.98 -3.82
N ALA A 65 -0.49 19.72 -3.41
CA ALA A 65 0.36 19.05 -2.43
C ALA A 65 0.98 17.79 -3.04
N ARG A 66 2.10 17.36 -2.47
CA ARG A 66 2.82 16.14 -2.88
C ARG A 66 3.25 15.37 -1.64
N PRO A 67 3.39 14.03 -1.72
CA PRO A 67 4.06 13.29 -0.67
C PRO A 67 5.46 13.84 -0.42
N ALA A 68 5.89 13.85 0.84
CA ALA A 68 7.25 14.22 1.20
C ALA A 68 8.14 12.98 1.24
N LEU A 69 9.34 13.07 0.66
CA LEU A 69 10.35 12.04 0.79
C LEU A 69 11.09 12.24 2.11
N GLY A 70 11.30 11.14 2.83
CA GLY A 70 11.83 11.13 4.18
C GLY A 70 13.17 10.40 4.31
N ASN A 71 13.40 9.91 5.53
CA ASN A 71 14.62 9.17 5.85
C ASN A 71 14.59 7.77 5.25
N HIS A 72 15.75 7.12 5.24
CA HIS A 72 15.82 5.69 5.06
C HIS A 72 15.65 5.00 6.42
N VAL A 73 14.81 3.97 6.46
CA VAL A 73 14.51 3.21 7.67
C VAL A 73 14.71 1.72 7.45
N ASN A 74 15.13 1.02 8.50
CA ASN A 74 15.18 -0.44 8.49
C ASN A 74 13.76 -1.01 8.50
N VAL A 75 13.51 -1.94 7.58
CA VAL A 75 12.29 -2.74 7.46
C VAL A 75 12.65 -4.20 7.71
N ASP A 76 11.83 -4.90 8.47
CA ASP A 76 11.94 -6.33 8.70
C ASP A 76 10.79 -7.06 8.00
N LEU A 77 11.10 -7.90 7.00
CA LEU A 77 10.09 -8.63 6.23
C LEU A 77 9.31 -9.66 7.07
N ALA A 78 9.79 -10.02 8.26
CA ALA A 78 9.04 -10.85 9.19
C ALA A 78 7.90 -10.07 9.85
N GLU A 79 8.16 -8.83 10.23
CA GLU A 79 7.28 -8.03 11.09
C GLU A 79 6.45 -6.99 10.32
N ASP A 80 7.04 -6.38 9.28
CA ASP A 80 6.41 -5.33 8.49
C ASP A 80 5.51 -5.90 7.39
N THR A 81 4.56 -5.07 6.94
CA THR A 81 3.72 -5.43 5.79
C THR A 81 4.42 -4.94 4.52
N ALA A 82 4.99 -5.86 3.76
CA ALA A 82 5.70 -5.56 2.53
C ALA A 82 5.02 -6.18 1.30
N ILE A 83 5.03 -5.45 0.19
CA ILE A 83 4.38 -5.82 -1.06
C ILE A 83 5.41 -5.70 -2.18
N SER A 84 5.49 -6.74 -3.01
CA SER A 84 6.34 -6.76 -4.19
C SER A 84 5.56 -7.26 -5.40
N PHE A 85 5.83 -6.69 -6.57
CA PHE A 85 5.09 -6.92 -7.81
C PHE A 85 5.96 -7.64 -8.85
N PRO A 86 6.26 -8.95 -8.69
CA PRO A 86 6.98 -9.71 -9.69
C PRO A 86 6.20 -9.71 -11.01
N TRP A 87 6.91 -9.56 -12.13
CA TRP A 87 6.31 -9.35 -13.46
C TRP A 87 6.74 -10.36 -14.51
N SER A 88 7.68 -11.26 -14.18
CA SER A 88 8.23 -12.25 -15.10
C SER A 88 8.19 -13.61 -14.45
N GLU A 89 7.54 -14.55 -15.12
CA GLU A 89 7.43 -15.95 -14.72
C GLU A 89 8.82 -16.57 -14.51
N GLU A 90 9.69 -16.55 -15.54
CA GLU A 90 11.05 -17.09 -15.47
C GLU A 90 11.86 -16.51 -14.29
N ARG A 91 11.81 -15.19 -14.09
CA ARG A 91 12.52 -14.55 -12.98
C ARG A 91 11.92 -14.91 -11.63
N MET A 92 10.60 -15.09 -11.55
CA MET A 92 9.92 -15.51 -10.34
C MET A 92 10.26 -16.96 -10.00
N GLU A 93 10.18 -17.87 -10.97
CA GLU A 93 10.58 -19.28 -10.84
C GLU A 93 12.03 -19.40 -10.35
N LYS A 94 12.95 -18.65 -10.97
CA LYS A 94 14.35 -18.61 -10.56
C LYS A 94 14.53 -18.08 -9.13
N ALA A 95 13.82 -17.01 -8.76
CA ALA A 95 13.87 -16.44 -7.43
C ALA A 95 13.36 -17.43 -6.37
N LEU A 96 12.22 -18.08 -6.63
CA LEU A 96 11.63 -19.09 -5.76
C LEU A 96 12.55 -20.30 -5.59
N SER A 97 13.03 -20.87 -6.71
CA SER A 97 13.88 -22.07 -6.69
C SER A 97 15.17 -21.85 -5.92
N ARG A 98 15.79 -20.67 -6.04
CA ARG A 98 17.00 -20.32 -5.28
C ARG A 98 16.68 -20.06 -3.80
N LEU A 99 15.75 -19.14 -3.54
CA LEU A 99 15.52 -18.61 -2.19
C LEU A 99 14.70 -19.56 -1.30
N ALA A 100 14.10 -20.63 -1.87
CA ALA A 100 13.52 -21.71 -1.08
C ALA A 100 14.56 -22.39 -0.17
N TYR A 101 15.83 -22.44 -0.58
CA TYR A 101 16.90 -23.15 0.14
C TYR A 101 18.04 -22.23 0.62
N GLU A 102 18.11 -21.00 0.11
CA GLU A 102 19.10 -20.00 0.52
C GLU A 102 18.47 -18.92 1.41
N PRO A 103 19.22 -18.35 2.37
CA PRO A 103 18.76 -17.21 3.14
C PRO A 103 18.51 -16.00 2.23
N TRP A 104 17.53 -15.17 2.58
CA TRP A 104 17.31 -13.92 1.86
C TRP A 104 18.34 -12.88 2.29
N SER A 105 19.03 -12.27 1.33
CA SER A 105 20.05 -11.26 1.61
C SER A 105 19.70 -9.91 0.99
N TYR A 106 19.83 -8.86 1.79
CA TYR A 106 19.69 -7.49 1.31
C TYR A 106 20.78 -7.14 0.29
N ASP A 107 20.38 -6.42 -0.75
CA ASP A 107 21.26 -5.90 -1.78
C ASP A 107 20.86 -4.44 -1.97
N ARG A 108 21.71 -3.52 -1.52
CA ARG A 108 21.41 -2.08 -1.52
C ARG A 108 21.23 -1.45 -2.91
N ILE A 109 21.68 -2.13 -3.96
CA ILE A 109 21.59 -1.64 -5.35
C ILE A 109 20.31 -2.19 -5.99
N HIS A 110 19.99 -3.45 -5.69
CA HIS A 110 18.89 -4.16 -6.34
C HIS A 110 17.58 -4.17 -5.54
N HIS A 111 17.63 -4.08 -4.22
CA HIS A 111 16.46 -4.06 -3.34
C HIS A 111 16.20 -2.62 -2.90
N LEU A 112 15.24 -1.99 -3.58
CA LEU A 112 14.81 -0.63 -3.27
C LEU A 112 13.31 -0.65 -2.99
N ALA A 113 12.90 0.04 -1.94
CA ALA A 113 11.52 0.05 -1.48
C ALA A 113 11.14 1.39 -0.86
N TYR A 114 9.85 1.71 -0.95
CA TYR A 114 9.23 2.81 -0.21
C TYR A 114 8.51 2.28 1.01
N ARG A 115 8.57 3.02 2.12
CA ARG A 115 7.70 2.80 3.30
C ARG A 115 6.72 3.97 3.40
N TYR A 116 5.43 3.69 3.28
CA TYR A 116 4.41 4.74 3.29
C TYR A 116 3.97 5.12 4.71
N LEU A 117 4.12 6.39 5.05
CA LEU A 117 3.55 6.95 6.28
C LEU A 117 2.14 7.49 6.00
N PRO A 118 1.22 7.39 6.97
CA PRO A 118 1.37 6.83 8.33
C PRO A 118 1.13 5.31 8.42
N LEU A 119 0.94 4.62 7.29
CA LEU A 119 0.50 3.22 7.24
C LEU A 119 1.54 2.20 7.72
N GLY A 120 2.82 2.50 7.52
CA GLY A 120 3.91 1.55 7.74
C GLY A 120 3.97 0.41 6.71
N VAL A 121 3.28 0.53 5.57
CA VAL A 121 3.30 -0.48 4.49
C VAL A 121 4.46 -0.21 3.54
N VAL A 122 5.16 -1.26 3.16
CA VAL A 122 6.37 -1.22 2.34
C VAL A 122 6.07 -1.71 0.93
N PHE A 123 6.51 -0.97 -0.09
CA PHE A 123 6.37 -1.31 -1.51
C PHE A 123 7.75 -1.41 -2.13
N PHE A 124 8.10 -2.58 -2.64
CA PHE A 124 9.30 -2.72 -3.47
C PHE A 124 9.09 -2.02 -4.81
N TYR A 125 10.10 -1.25 -5.24
CA TYR A 125 10.17 -0.67 -6.58
C TYR A 125 11.37 -1.15 -7.39
N ASN A 126 12.30 -1.86 -6.76
CA ASN A 126 13.36 -2.62 -7.42
C ASN A 126 13.55 -3.98 -6.75
N GLY A 127 14.09 -4.95 -7.50
CA GLY A 127 14.34 -6.30 -6.98
C GLY A 127 13.05 -7.07 -6.70
N LEU A 128 12.05 -6.88 -7.57
CA LEU A 128 10.67 -7.30 -7.32
C LEU A 128 10.52 -8.82 -7.13
N HIS A 129 11.27 -9.64 -7.86
CA HIS A 129 11.17 -11.10 -7.76
C HIS A 129 11.81 -11.66 -6.48
N SER A 130 13.03 -11.21 -6.16
CA SER A 130 13.70 -11.60 -4.92
C SER A 130 13.00 -10.99 -3.70
N GLY A 131 12.50 -9.75 -3.80
CA GLY A 131 11.67 -9.12 -2.78
C GLY A 131 10.39 -9.91 -2.52
N ALA A 132 9.71 -10.39 -3.57
CA ALA A 132 8.53 -11.24 -3.42
C ALA A 132 8.84 -12.54 -2.68
N ALA A 133 9.95 -13.21 -3.03
CA ALA A 133 10.40 -14.40 -2.31
C ALA A 133 10.72 -14.11 -0.82
N GLY A 134 11.38 -12.98 -0.51
CA GLY A 134 11.63 -12.56 0.87
C GLY A 134 10.34 -12.34 1.67
N VAL A 135 9.35 -11.66 1.06
CA VAL A 135 8.01 -11.46 1.65
C VAL A 135 7.31 -12.80 1.92
N LEU A 136 7.35 -13.75 0.98
CA LEU A 136 6.75 -15.08 1.16
C LEU A 136 7.42 -15.88 2.28
N LYS A 137 8.75 -15.78 2.39
CA LYS A 137 9.52 -16.42 3.47
C LYS A 137 9.37 -15.73 4.82
N ARG A 138 8.89 -14.48 4.84
CA ARG A 138 8.91 -13.61 6.02
C ARG A 138 10.32 -13.51 6.61
N GLU A 139 11.31 -13.31 5.73
CA GLU A 139 12.72 -13.34 6.08
C GLU A 139 13.47 -12.19 5.40
N GLY A 140 14.35 -11.55 6.16
CA GLY A 140 15.27 -10.53 5.66
C GLY A 140 14.91 -9.14 6.13
N GLN A 141 15.93 -8.27 6.11
CA GLN A 141 15.79 -6.86 6.46
C GLN A 141 16.30 -6.01 5.31
N LEU A 142 15.69 -4.85 5.05
CA LEU A 142 16.15 -3.91 4.04
C LEU A 142 16.02 -2.47 4.51
N GLN A 143 16.72 -1.56 3.82
CA GLN A 143 16.47 -0.12 3.95
C GLN A 143 15.38 0.30 2.96
N ALA A 144 14.38 1.02 3.43
CA ALA A 144 13.33 1.62 2.62
C ALA A 144 13.32 3.14 2.80
N GLU A 145 13.09 3.88 1.73
CA GLU A 145 12.89 5.32 1.76
C GLU A 145 11.46 5.63 2.21
N GLU A 146 11.29 6.51 3.19
CA GLU A 146 9.96 6.89 3.65
C GLU A 146 9.27 7.83 2.67
N VAL A 147 7.99 7.57 2.41
CA VAL A 147 7.10 8.42 1.62
C VAL A 147 5.95 8.85 2.53
N ASP A 148 5.96 10.11 2.94
CA ASP A 148 4.95 10.69 3.82
C ASP A 148 3.74 11.18 3.02
N LEU A 149 2.59 10.54 3.25
CA LEU A 149 1.31 10.92 2.66
C LEU A 149 0.58 12.02 3.45
N GLY A 150 1.07 12.38 4.65
CA GLY A 150 0.52 13.42 5.52
C GLY A 150 0.15 14.72 4.79
N PRO A 151 1.05 15.31 3.98
CA PRO A 151 0.76 16.52 3.22
C PRO A 151 -0.47 16.43 2.31
N LEU A 152 -0.77 15.24 1.77
CA LEU A 152 -1.98 15.04 0.94
C LEU A 152 -3.24 15.08 1.79
N TYR A 153 -3.21 14.47 2.98
CA TYR A 153 -4.35 14.44 3.90
C TYR A 153 -4.63 15.80 4.53
N GLU A 154 -3.57 16.56 4.86
CA GLU A 154 -3.63 17.95 5.34
C GLU A 154 -4.24 18.87 4.28
N ALA A 155 -3.87 18.66 3.01
CA ALA A 155 -4.46 19.37 1.87
C ALA A 155 -5.92 18.96 1.57
N GLY A 156 -6.49 18.02 2.33
CA GLY A 156 -7.91 17.69 2.28
C GLY A 156 -8.26 16.47 1.44
N LEU A 157 -7.29 15.67 0.98
CA LEU A 157 -7.58 14.42 0.27
C LEU A 157 -8.39 13.48 1.17
N ARG A 158 -9.53 13.00 0.65
CA ARG A 158 -10.35 11.95 1.27
C ARG A 158 -10.64 10.85 0.27
N ILE A 159 -10.82 9.63 0.75
CA ILE A 159 -11.25 8.49 -0.08
C ILE A 159 -12.65 8.05 0.35
N GLU A 160 -13.60 8.09 -0.57
CA GLU A 160 -15.00 7.74 -0.29
C GLU A 160 -15.51 6.67 -1.23
N TRP A 161 -16.20 5.66 -0.69
CA TRP A 161 -16.91 4.66 -1.47
C TRP A 161 -18.27 5.23 -1.87
N ARG A 162 -18.48 5.42 -3.18
CA ARG A 162 -19.70 6.00 -3.75
C ARG A 162 -20.38 5.00 -4.67
N ARG A 163 -21.72 4.97 -4.67
CA ARG A 163 -22.49 4.08 -5.53
C ARG A 163 -22.32 4.44 -7.00
N LYS A 164 -22.13 3.43 -7.84
CA LYS A 164 -22.08 3.58 -9.30
C LYS A 164 -23.48 3.44 -9.91
N GLY A 165 -24.11 4.57 -10.25
CA GLY A 165 -25.39 4.60 -10.95
C GLY A 165 -26.62 4.34 -10.06
N LEU A 166 -27.82 4.53 -10.62
CA LEU A 166 -29.10 4.42 -9.90
C LEU A 166 -29.49 2.98 -9.55
N PHE A 167 -29.05 2.00 -10.34
CA PHE A 167 -29.48 0.60 -10.23
C PHE A 167 -28.39 -0.37 -9.76
N ASN A 168 -27.12 0.04 -9.80
CA ASN A 168 -26.01 -0.81 -9.37
C ASN A 168 -25.71 -0.58 -7.89
N ARG A 169 -25.64 -1.68 -7.12
CA ARG A 169 -25.24 -1.67 -5.70
C ARG A 169 -23.73 -1.62 -5.50
N GLU A 170 -22.97 -1.59 -6.58
CA GLU A 170 -21.51 -1.57 -6.55
C GLU A 170 -21.02 -0.18 -6.10
N GLU A 171 -20.18 -0.18 -5.05
CA GLU A 171 -19.52 1.02 -4.57
C GLU A 171 -18.09 1.07 -5.11
N VAL A 172 -17.73 2.23 -5.69
CA VAL A 172 -16.42 2.49 -6.26
C VAL A 172 -15.73 3.56 -5.42
N PRO A 173 -14.45 3.38 -5.03
CA PRO A 173 -13.73 4.40 -4.30
C PRO A 173 -13.48 5.62 -5.19
N HIS A 174 -13.61 6.80 -4.61
CA HIS A 174 -13.31 8.08 -5.23
C HIS A 174 -12.30 8.82 -4.38
N ALA A 175 -11.31 9.44 -5.02
CA ALA A 175 -10.56 10.53 -4.43
C ALA A 175 -11.47 11.76 -4.40
N VAL A 176 -11.62 12.37 -3.23
CA VAL A 176 -12.52 13.49 -2.97
C VAL A 176 -11.72 14.66 -2.40
N LEU A 177 -11.99 15.84 -2.94
CA LEU A 177 -11.46 17.12 -2.47
C LEU A 177 -12.54 18.20 -2.66
N GLY A 178 -13.11 18.71 -1.58
CA GLY A 178 -14.24 19.65 -1.66
C GLY A 178 -15.41 19.06 -2.46
N SER A 179 -15.78 19.71 -3.56
CA SER A 179 -16.83 19.23 -4.48
C SER A 179 -16.31 18.27 -5.57
N LEU A 180 -14.99 18.20 -5.77
CA LEU A 180 -14.37 17.32 -6.75
C LEU A 180 -14.37 15.87 -6.25
N ALA A 181 -14.83 14.94 -7.09
CA ALA A 181 -14.77 13.53 -6.81
C ALA A 181 -14.43 12.76 -8.08
N LYS A 182 -13.34 11.98 -8.04
CA LYS A 182 -12.84 11.21 -9.20
C LYS A 182 -12.63 9.75 -8.81
N PRO A 183 -13.07 8.78 -9.63
CA PRO A 183 -12.97 7.37 -9.29
C PRO A 183 -11.52 6.90 -9.28
N ILE A 184 -11.20 5.96 -8.37
CA ILE A 184 -9.93 5.23 -8.31
C ILE A 184 -10.19 3.78 -8.75
N PRO A 185 -9.68 3.33 -9.90
CA PRO A 185 -9.85 1.95 -10.34
C PRO A 185 -9.19 0.93 -9.40
N GLU A 186 -8.05 1.29 -8.81
CA GLU A 186 -7.25 0.42 -7.95
C GLU A 186 -7.82 0.34 -6.53
N VAL A 187 -8.91 -0.43 -6.37
CA VAL A 187 -9.71 -0.49 -5.12
C VAL A 187 -8.87 -0.82 -3.87
N ASN A 188 -7.87 -1.71 -3.99
CA ASN A 188 -7.04 -2.07 -2.84
C ASN A 188 -6.07 -0.96 -2.45
N HIS A 189 -5.54 -0.19 -3.41
CA HIS A 189 -4.71 0.98 -3.13
C HIS A 189 -5.56 2.09 -2.49
N ALA A 190 -6.79 2.28 -2.99
CA ALA A 190 -7.73 3.23 -2.42
C ALA A 190 -8.07 2.90 -0.95
N LEU A 191 -8.23 1.61 -0.59
CA LEU A 191 -8.41 1.20 0.80
C LEU A 191 -7.21 1.56 1.68
N LEU A 192 -5.99 1.35 1.20
CA LEU A 192 -4.79 1.73 1.94
C LEU A 192 -4.69 3.26 2.10
N LEU A 193 -4.95 4.02 1.04
CA LEU A 193 -5.01 5.49 1.14
C LEU A 193 -6.06 5.97 2.16
N ALA A 194 -7.23 5.33 2.20
CA ALA A 194 -8.29 5.63 3.16
C ALA A 194 -7.89 5.30 4.61
N LEU A 195 -7.20 4.16 4.82
CA LEU A 195 -6.66 3.81 6.14
C LEU A 195 -5.59 4.80 6.59
N GLY A 196 -4.72 5.24 5.68
CA GLY A 196 -3.70 6.25 5.99
C GLY A 196 -4.32 7.57 6.43
N GLU A 197 -5.44 7.96 5.82
CA GLU A 197 -6.18 9.16 6.22
C GLU A 197 -6.77 9.02 7.64
N VAL A 198 -7.35 7.85 7.98
CA VAL A 198 -7.83 7.59 9.34
C VAL A 198 -6.69 7.70 10.35
N LEU A 199 -5.55 7.05 10.11
CA LEU A 199 -4.40 7.09 11.02
C LEU A 199 -3.88 8.52 11.19
N HIS A 200 -3.69 9.25 10.09
CA HIS A 200 -3.22 10.64 10.11
C HIS A 200 -4.16 11.54 10.93
N ARG A 201 -5.48 11.42 10.74
CA ARG A 201 -6.47 12.23 11.46
C ARG A 201 -6.45 12.02 12.98
N HIS A 202 -6.03 10.84 13.42
CA HIS A 202 -5.85 10.50 14.84
C HIS A 202 -4.41 10.72 15.35
N GLY A 203 -3.52 11.29 14.53
CA GLY A 203 -2.12 11.51 14.90
C GLY A 203 -1.31 10.23 15.09
N ILE A 204 -1.73 9.13 14.47
CA ILE A 204 -1.09 7.81 14.58
C ILE A 204 -0.19 7.60 13.37
N CYS A 205 1.04 7.13 13.62
CA CYS A 205 1.99 6.67 12.62
C CYS A 205 2.47 5.28 13.04
N LEU A 206 2.24 4.26 12.21
CA LEU A 206 2.55 2.86 12.50
C LEU A 206 4.01 2.52 12.17
#